data_AF-A0A521G669-F1
#
_entry.id   AF-A0A521G669-F1
#
_cell.length_a   1.000
_cell.length_b   1.000
_cell.length_c   1.000
_cell.angle_alpha   90.00
_cell.angle_beta   90.00
_cell.angle_gamma   90.00
#
_symmetry.space_group_name_H-M   'P 1'
#
loop_
_entity.id
_entity.type
_entity.pdbx_description
1 polymer ?
#
loop_
_entity_poly.entity_id
_entity_poly.type
_entity_poly.pdbx_seq_one_letter_code
_entity_poly.pdbx_strand_id
1 'polypeptide(L)'
;MKVVIAESWQQRLQAEFDKPYFLTLAQFIRDEYSTQSVYPPGRLIFNAFDKCSFDDARVVILGQDPYHGEGQANGLAFSVADGITKPPSLVNIFKEIQDDLGKPVPKSGNLERWAEQGVMLLNSTLTVRAGQAGSHQGKGWEAFTDAVIKLISDEKQHVVFMLWGAYAQKKGAVIDTKKHLVLTSKHPSPMAAQWGGWFGNKHFSQANEYLRSNGLPEVNW
;
A
#
# COMPACT_ATOMS: atom_id res chain seq x y z
N MET A 1 12.83 15.79 -8.14
CA MET A 1 11.97 15.30 -7.05
C MET A 1 12.90 14.98 -5.89
N LYS A 2 12.72 15.58 -4.70
CA LYS A 2 13.50 15.15 -3.53
C LYS A 2 12.78 13.97 -2.91
N VAL A 3 13.39 12.79 -2.98
CA VAL A 3 12.85 11.57 -2.38
C VAL A 3 13.22 11.60 -0.89
N VAL A 4 12.22 11.58 -0.02
CA VAL A 4 12.38 11.48 1.44
C VAL A 4 11.78 10.15 1.85
N ILE A 5 12.63 9.24 2.31
CA ILE A 5 12.30 7.87 2.73
C ILE A 5 13.23 7.47 3.87
N ALA A 6 12.86 6.44 4.64
CA ALA A 6 13.73 5.92 5.68
C ALA A 6 15.09 5.48 5.13
N GLU A 7 16.16 5.62 5.92
CA GLU A 7 17.53 5.32 5.49
C GLU A 7 17.68 3.88 4.99
N SER A 8 17.03 2.93 5.67
CA SER A 8 17.04 1.51 5.30
C SER A 8 16.42 1.24 3.92
N TRP A 9 15.47 2.08 3.48
CA TRP A 9 14.98 2.07 2.10
C TRP A 9 15.94 2.74 1.14
N GLN A 10 16.51 3.89 1.51
CA GLN A 10 17.43 4.63 0.65
C GLN A 10 18.63 3.79 0.24
N GLN A 11 19.23 3.05 1.18
CA GLN A 11 20.36 2.17 0.89
C GLN A 11 20.04 1.08 -0.15
N ARG A 12 18.80 0.58 -0.17
CA ARG A 12 18.38 -0.53 -1.05
C ARG A 12 17.79 -0.07 -2.37
N LEU A 13 17.15 1.09 -2.40
CA LEU A 13 16.45 1.62 -3.58
C LEU A 13 17.29 2.59 -4.40
N GLN A 14 18.49 2.98 -3.95
CA GLN A 14 19.34 3.92 -4.68
C GLN A 14 19.59 3.45 -6.13
N ALA A 15 19.98 2.19 -6.30
CA ALA A 15 20.20 1.61 -7.62
C ALA A 15 18.92 1.56 -8.48
N GLU A 16 17.74 1.50 -7.86
CA GLU A 16 16.46 1.55 -8.57
C GLU A 16 16.17 2.97 -9.07
N PHE A 17 16.45 3.98 -8.24
CA PHE A 17 16.27 5.39 -8.60
C PHE A 17 17.19 5.86 -9.73
N ASP A 18 18.37 5.24 -9.84
CA ASP A 18 19.36 5.58 -10.89
C ASP A 18 19.04 4.93 -12.24
N LYS A 19 18.04 4.02 -12.31
CA LYS A 19 17.66 3.38 -13.57
C LYS A 19 17.02 4.37 -14.55
N PRO A 20 17.27 4.22 -15.87
CA PRO A 20 16.73 5.13 -16.88
C PRO A 20 15.20 5.30 -16.83
N TYR A 21 14.45 4.22 -16.58
CA TYR A 21 12.99 4.29 -16.52
C TYR A 21 12.51 5.17 -15.34
N PHE A 22 13.22 5.16 -14.21
CA PHE A 22 12.86 5.94 -13.04
C PHE A 22 13.15 7.42 -13.26
N LEU A 23 14.25 7.75 -13.96
CA LEU A 23 14.54 9.12 -14.37
C LEU A 23 13.47 9.67 -15.32
N THR A 24 13.02 8.86 -16.29
CA THR A 24 11.89 9.21 -17.17
C THR A 24 10.59 9.41 -16.39
N LEU A 25 10.28 8.51 -15.45
CA LEU A 25 9.14 8.64 -14.55
C LEU A 25 9.22 9.92 -13.73
N ALA A 26 10.36 10.23 -13.12
CA ALA A 26 10.55 11.41 -12.29
C ALA A 26 10.36 12.71 -13.09
N GLN A 27 10.80 12.74 -14.36
CA GLN A 27 10.55 13.85 -15.27
C GLN A 27 9.05 13.97 -15.60
N PHE A 28 8.41 12.87 -16.01
CA PHE A 28 6.97 12.84 -16.26
C PHE A 28 6.17 13.37 -15.08
N ILE A 29 6.47 12.91 -13.86
CA ILE A 29 5.78 13.36 -12.66
C ILE A 29 6.02 14.85 -12.39
N ARG A 30 7.25 15.35 -12.59
CA ARG A 30 7.53 16.80 -12.46
C ARG A 30 6.66 17.63 -13.39
N ASP A 31 6.53 17.19 -14.65
CA ASP A 31 5.73 17.89 -15.65
C ASP A 31 4.23 17.84 -15.33
N GLU A 32 3.75 16.68 -14.85
CA GLU A 32 2.37 16.50 -14.39
C GLU A 32 2.01 17.45 -13.24
N TYR A 33 2.82 17.53 -12.18
CA TYR A 33 2.56 18.47 -11.07
C TYR A 33 2.67 19.94 -11.48
N SER A 34 3.38 20.26 -12.56
CA SER A 34 3.50 21.63 -13.06
C SER A 34 2.32 22.09 -13.92
N THR A 35 1.53 21.15 -14.45
CA THR A 35 0.47 21.43 -15.43
C THR A 35 -0.91 20.91 -15.05
N GLN A 36 -0.99 19.98 -14.10
CA GLN A 36 -2.21 19.29 -13.70
C GLN A 36 -2.34 19.25 -12.17
N SER A 37 -3.57 19.06 -11.69
CA SER A 37 -3.81 18.68 -10.29
C SER A 37 -3.52 17.18 -10.13
N VAL A 38 -2.47 16.85 -9.37
CA VAL A 38 -2.01 15.47 -9.14
C VAL A 38 -2.02 15.16 -7.64
N TYR A 39 -2.45 13.95 -7.29
CA TYR A 39 -2.49 13.44 -5.92
C TYR A 39 -1.57 12.23 -5.74
N PRO A 40 -1.00 12.02 -4.53
CA PRO A 40 -1.07 12.90 -3.35
C PRO A 40 -0.25 14.18 -3.56
N PRO A 41 -0.21 15.16 -2.62
CA PRO A 41 0.79 16.24 -2.68
C PRO A 41 2.21 15.68 -2.83
N GLY A 42 3.08 16.34 -3.62
CA GLY A 42 4.38 15.78 -4.02
C GLY A 42 5.28 15.31 -2.87
N ARG A 43 5.21 15.95 -1.70
CA ARG A 43 5.94 15.55 -0.48
C ARG A 43 5.47 14.23 0.13
N LEU A 44 4.28 13.75 -0.25
CA LEU A 44 3.66 12.54 0.28
C LEU A 44 3.72 11.36 -0.71
N ILE A 45 4.33 11.51 -1.90
CA ILE A 45 4.41 10.42 -2.90
C ILE A 45 5.04 9.15 -2.28
N PHE A 46 6.06 9.32 -1.45
CA PHE A 46 6.78 8.23 -0.80
C PHE A 46 6.42 8.06 0.69
N ASN A 47 5.28 8.58 1.15
CA ASN A 47 4.92 8.56 2.57
C ASN A 47 4.92 7.13 3.18
N ALA A 48 4.54 6.11 2.40
CA ALA A 48 4.63 4.71 2.84
C ALA A 48 6.05 4.27 3.25
N PHE A 49 7.08 4.76 2.53
CA PHE A 49 8.49 4.45 2.78
C PHE A 49 9.11 5.31 3.89
N ASP A 50 8.49 6.46 4.20
CA ASP A 50 8.88 7.30 5.32
C ASP A 50 8.31 6.74 6.63
N LYS A 51 7.04 6.33 6.61
CA LYS A 51 6.31 5.82 7.79
C LYS A 51 6.61 4.38 8.17
N CYS A 52 7.02 3.55 7.21
CA CYS A 52 7.36 2.15 7.41
C CYS A 52 8.76 1.92 6.86
N SER A 53 9.76 1.80 7.74
CA SER A 53 11.14 1.51 7.36
C SER A 53 11.25 0.12 6.73
N PHE A 54 12.30 -0.14 5.94
CA PHE A 54 12.50 -1.47 5.39
C PHE A 54 12.62 -2.52 6.49
N ASP A 55 13.34 -2.19 7.56
CA ASP A 55 13.67 -3.11 8.65
C ASP A 55 12.42 -3.47 9.49
N ASP A 56 11.51 -2.52 9.69
CA ASP A 56 10.26 -2.71 10.45
C ASP A 56 9.14 -3.38 9.64
N ALA A 57 9.22 -3.32 8.30
CA ALA A 57 8.19 -3.83 7.41
C ALA A 57 7.96 -5.34 7.62
N ARG A 58 6.78 -5.71 8.11
CA ARG A 58 6.38 -7.11 8.37
C ARG A 58 5.00 -7.47 7.84
N VAL A 59 4.21 -6.46 7.45
CA VAL A 59 2.99 -6.65 6.66
C VAL A 59 3.06 -5.74 5.44
N VAL A 60 2.65 -6.22 4.27
CA VAL A 60 2.50 -5.44 3.04
C VAL A 60 1.06 -5.54 2.57
N ILE A 61 0.39 -4.41 2.42
CA ILE A 61 -0.96 -4.33 1.85
C ILE A 61 -0.85 -3.59 0.53
N LEU A 62 -1.25 -4.26 -0.57
CA LEU A 62 -1.14 -3.70 -1.91
C LEU A 62 -2.45 -3.06 -2.37
N GLY A 63 -2.37 -1.77 -2.69
CA GLY A 63 -3.39 -1.04 -3.42
C GLY A 63 -3.08 -0.90 -4.90
N GLN A 64 -4.04 -0.35 -5.66
CA GLN A 64 -3.90 -0.11 -7.10
C GLN A 64 -3.28 1.27 -7.37
N ASP A 65 -4.06 2.34 -7.17
CA ASP A 65 -3.68 3.73 -7.35
C ASP A 65 -4.19 4.61 -6.19
N PRO A 66 -3.65 5.81 -5.98
CA PRO A 66 -4.13 6.71 -4.93
C PRO A 66 -5.57 7.15 -5.18
N TYR A 67 -6.26 7.58 -4.13
CA TYR A 67 -7.53 8.27 -4.31
C TYR A 67 -7.36 9.55 -5.15
N HIS A 68 -8.26 9.76 -6.09
CA HIS A 68 -8.19 10.85 -7.08
C HIS A 68 -9.04 12.08 -6.71
N GLY A 69 -9.65 12.11 -5.52
CA GLY A 69 -10.37 13.26 -4.98
C GLY A 69 -9.48 14.17 -4.13
N GLU A 70 -9.84 15.44 -4.07
CA GLU A 70 -9.11 16.46 -3.31
C GLU A 70 -9.01 16.10 -1.82
N GLY A 71 -7.81 16.25 -1.26
CA GLY A 71 -7.53 15.97 0.16
C GLY A 71 -7.57 14.49 0.57
N GLN A 72 -7.93 13.57 -0.33
CA GLN A 72 -8.08 12.16 0.03
C GLN A 72 -6.73 11.46 0.20
N ALA A 73 -5.92 11.39 -0.85
CA ALA A 73 -4.69 10.61 -0.83
C ALA A 73 -3.59 11.26 0.03
N ASN A 74 -3.07 10.49 0.98
CA ASN A 74 -1.97 10.86 1.86
C ASN A 74 -0.68 10.05 1.59
N GLY A 75 -0.60 9.35 0.46
CA GLY A 75 0.57 8.53 0.10
C GLY A 75 0.58 7.12 0.69
N LEU A 76 -0.50 6.70 1.35
CA LEU A 76 -0.68 5.35 1.88
C LEU A 76 -1.87 4.67 1.20
N ALA A 77 -1.71 3.42 0.77
CA ALA A 77 -2.80 2.63 0.19
C ALA A 77 -4.02 2.56 1.14
N PHE A 78 -5.22 2.72 0.58
CA PHE A 78 -6.52 2.72 1.28
C PHE A 78 -6.73 3.83 2.34
N SER A 79 -5.71 4.57 2.72
CA SER A 79 -5.80 5.60 3.75
C SER A 79 -6.34 6.92 3.19
N VAL A 80 -7.03 7.67 4.05
CA VAL A 80 -7.36 9.08 3.81
C VAL A 80 -6.92 9.96 4.98
N ALA A 81 -6.70 11.25 4.73
CA ALA A 81 -6.37 12.21 5.79
C ALA A 81 -7.49 12.32 6.86
N ASP A 82 -7.14 12.79 8.06
CA ASP A 82 -8.10 13.06 9.12
C ASP A 82 -9.17 14.08 8.68
N GLY A 83 -10.42 13.84 9.10
CA GLY A 83 -11.57 14.67 8.70
C GLY A 83 -12.15 14.36 7.32
N ILE A 84 -11.47 13.57 6.49
CA ILE A 84 -11.99 13.14 5.19
C ILE A 84 -12.95 11.95 5.34
N THR A 85 -14.07 12.00 4.63
CA THR A 85 -15.03 10.90 4.55
C THR A 85 -14.35 9.63 4.04
N LYS A 86 -14.54 8.52 4.76
CA LYS A 86 -13.97 7.22 4.38
C LYS A 86 -14.50 6.78 3.02
N PRO A 87 -13.63 6.44 2.06
CA PRO A 87 -14.07 5.84 0.81
C PRO A 87 -14.71 4.46 1.06
N PRO A 88 -15.60 4.00 0.17
CA PRO A 88 -16.36 2.77 0.40
C PRO A 88 -15.49 1.52 0.65
N SER A 89 -14.35 1.40 -0.03
CA SER A 89 -13.40 0.31 0.21
C SER A 89 -12.85 0.32 1.64
N LEU A 90 -12.53 1.49 2.18
CA LEU A 90 -12.02 1.63 3.55
C LEU A 90 -13.11 1.32 4.59
N VAL A 91 -14.36 1.69 4.31
CA VAL A 91 -15.50 1.29 5.15
C VAL A 91 -15.61 -0.23 5.22
N ASN A 92 -15.47 -0.94 4.10
CA ASN A 92 -15.52 -2.39 4.06
C ASN A 92 -14.31 -3.05 4.76
N ILE A 93 -13.14 -2.41 4.70
CA ILE A 93 -11.95 -2.81 5.48
C ILE A 93 -12.24 -2.75 6.98
N PHE A 94 -12.80 -1.65 7.48
CA PHE A 94 -13.10 -1.56 8.90
C PHE A 94 -14.23 -2.47 9.36
N LYS A 95 -15.22 -2.74 8.51
CA LYS A 95 -16.27 -3.75 8.78
C LYS A 95 -15.66 -5.15 8.94
N GLU A 96 -14.76 -5.54 8.03
CA GLU A 96 -14.07 -6.82 8.15
C GLU A 96 -13.21 -6.89 9.42
N ILE A 97 -12.51 -5.81 9.80
CA ILE A 97 -11.76 -5.76 11.07
C ILE A 97 -12.69 -5.92 12.28
N GLN A 98 -13.85 -5.27 12.25
CA GLN A 98 -14.84 -5.38 13.31
C GLN A 98 -15.37 -6.81 13.45
N ASP A 99 -15.69 -7.45 12.33
CA ASP A 99 -16.21 -8.83 12.31
C ASP A 99 -15.12 -9.86 12.68
N ASP A 100 -13.87 -9.63 12.25
CA ASP A 100 -12.72 -10.51 12.50
C ASP A 100 -12.20 -10.41 13.94
N LEU A 101 -12.03 -9.19 14.46
CA LEU A 101 -11.33 -8.91 15.72
C LEU A 101 -12.20 -8.30 16.82
N GLY A 102 -13.48 -8.03 16.56
CA GLY A 102 -14.38 -7.38 17.52
C GLY A 102 -14.01 -5.93 17.82
N LYS A 103 -13.17 -5.29 17.00
CA LYS A 103 -12.68 -3.93 17.22
C LYS A 103 -13.71 -2.89 16.76
N PRO A 104 -13.84 -1.74 17.46
CA PRO A 104 -14.73 -0.68 17.00
C PRO A 104 -14.20 -0.01 15.73
N VAL A 105 -15.10 0.39 14.84
CA VAL A 105 -14.74 1.14 13.63
C VAL A 105 -14.18 2.53 14.02
N PRO A 106 -12.95 2.89 13.61
CA PRO A 106 -12.36 4.18 13.96
C PRO A 106 -13.11 5.36 13.32
N LYS A 107 -13.15 6.49 14.05
CA LYS A 107 -13.67 7.75 13.50
C LYS A 107 -12.80 8.32 12.38
N SER A 108 -11.48 8.11 12.42
CA SER A 108 -10.57 8.53 11.36
C SER A 108 -10.43 7.48 10.25
N GLY A 109 -10.16 7.91 9.02
CA GLY A 109 -9.73 7.04 7.91
C GLY A 109 -8.21 7.00 7.71
N ASN A 110 -7.46 7.68 8.58
CA ASN A 110 -6.02 7.72 8.55
C ASN A 110 -5.44 6.39 9.08
N LEU A 111 -4.56 5.79 8.28
CA LEU A 111 -3.92 4.49 8.53
C LEU A 111 -2.42 4.65 8.84
N GLU A 112 -1.92 5.87 9.06
CA GLU A 112 -0.55 6.11 9.53
C GLU A 112 -0.23 5.30 10.77
N ARG A 113 -1.21 5.12 11.68
CA ARG A 113 -1.08 4.26 12.86
C ARG A 113 -0.70 2.82 12.53
N TRP A 114 -1.05 2.28 11.35
CA TRP A 114 -0.62 0.95 10.91
C TRP A 114 0.77 1.01 10.29
N ALA A 115 1.05 2.05 9.48
CA ALA A 115 2.34 2.22 8.84
C ALA A 115 3.48 2.31 9.85
N GLU A 116 3.29 3.07 10.92
CA GLU A 116 4.24 3.22 12.04
C GLU A 116 4.41 1.92 12.86
N GLN A 117 3.51 0.94 12.66
CA GLN A 117 3.61 -0.41 13.19
C GLN A 117 4.13 -1.40 12.13
N GLY A 118 4.89 -0.98 11.12
CA GLY A 118 5.50 -1.90 10.15
C GLY A 118 4.53 -2.49 9.11
N VAL A 119 3.39 -1.84 8.88
CA VAL A 119 2.48 -2.16 7.78
C VAL A 119 2.76 -1.28 6.56
N MET A 120 3.43 -1.83 5.56
CA MET A 120 3.70 -1.14 4.30
C MET A 120 2.41 -1.03 3.46
N LEU A 121 1.81 0.16 3.45
CA LEU A 121 0.60 0.49 2.69
C LEU A 121 0.97 1.00 1.29
N LEU A 122 1.28 0.08 0.38
CA LEU A 122 1.89 0.39 -0.92
C LEU A 122 0.86 0.32 -2.07
N ASN A 123 0.65 1.44 -2.77
CA ASN A 123 -0.06 1.41 -4.06
C ASN A 123 0.88 0.96 -5.19
N SER A 124 0.32 0.48 -6.29
CA SER A 124 1.08 0.05 -7.46
C SER A 124 1.44 1.20 -8.39
N THR A 125 0.59 2.23 -8.44
CA THR A 125 0.99 3.56 -8.88
C THR A 125 1.00 4.51 -7.68
N LEU A 126 1.97 5.42 -7.59
CA LEU A 126 2.11 6.31 -6.43
C LEU A 126 1.48 7.69 -6.63
N THR A 127 0.95 7.97 -7.83
CA THR A 127 0.37 9.26 -8.19
C THR A 127 -0.82 9.07 -9.13
N VAL A 128 -1.74 10.02 -9.15
CA VAL A 128 -2.92 10.04 -10.03
C VAL A 128 -3.35 11.48 -10.31
N ARG A 129 -3.91 11.78 -11.48
CA ARG A 129 -4.57 13.06 -11.75
C ARG A 129 -5.92 13.16 -11.03
N ALA A 130 -6.28 14.37 -10.64
CA ALA A 130 -7.58 14.66 -10.05
C ALA A 130 -8.72 14.17 -10.96
N GLY A 131 -9.65 13.39 -10.38
CA GLY A 131 -10.82 12.87 -11.10
C GLY A 131 -10.55 11.79 -12.16
N GLN A 132 -9.31 11.36 -12.37
CA GLN A 132 -8.94 10.40 -13.43
C GLN A 132 -8.23 9.19 -12.84
N ALA A 133 -9.00 8.22 -12.36
CA ALA A 133 -8.48 6.94 -11.86
C ALA A 133 -7.56 6.27 -12.89
N GLY A 134 -6.42 5.73 -12.45
CA GLY A 134 -5.47 5.05 -13.31
C GLY A 134 -4.72 5.92 -14.34
N SER A 135 -4.86 7.26 -14.31
CA SER A 135 -4.25 8.18 -15.29
C SER A 135 -2.73 8.08 -15.41
N HIS A 136 -2.03 7.61 -14.35
CA HIS A 136 -0.57 7.43 -14.35
C HIS A 136 -0.14 5.95 -14.45
N GLN A 137 -1.04 5.05 -14.86
CA GLN A 137 -0.69 3.66 -15.16
C GLN A 137 0.23 3.57 -16.37
N GLY A 138 1.16 2.61 -16.34
CA GLY A 138 2.12 2.35 -17.41
C GLY A 138 3.18 3.45 -17.57
N LYS A 139 3.34 4.33 -16.57
CA LYS A 139 4.32 5.43 -16.60
C LYS A 139 5.65 5.10 -15.93
N GLY A 140 5.74 3.93 -15.28
CA GLY A 140 6.96 3.43 -14.65
C GLY A 140 6.83 3.13 -13.16
N TRP A 141 5.73 3.54 -12.52
CA TRP A 141 5.50 3.24 -11.10
C TRP A 141 5.38 1.75 -10.83
N GLU A 142 4.78 1.00 -11.75
CA GLU A 142 4.63 -0.45 -11.62
C GLU A 142 5.99 -1.13 -11.55
N ALA A 143 6.93 -0.77 -12.44
CA ALA A 143 8.30 -1.29 -12.40
C ALA A 143 9.00 -0.98 -11.07
N PHE A 144 8.86 0.25 -10.58
CA PHE A 144 9.43 0.65 -9.28
C PHE A 144 8.84 -0.17 -8.12
N THR A 145 7.52 -0.28 -8.07
CA THR A 145 6.84 -0.94 -6.96
C THR A 145 6.92 -2.48 -7.06
N ASP A 146 7.14 -3.04 -8.24
CA ASP A 146 7.53 -4.45 -8.44
C ASP A 146 8.92 -4.71 -7.86
N ALA A 147 9.89 -3.83 -8.12
CA ALA A 147 11.22 -3.92 -7.53
C ALA A 147 11.17 -3.87 -6.00
N VAL A 148 10.30 -3.02 -5.42
CA VAL A 148 10.08 -2.94 -3.96
C VAL A 148 9.53 -4.27 -3.42
N ILE A 149 8.50 -4.85 -4.04
CA ILE A 149 7.92 -6.13 -3.59
C ILE A 149 8.96 -7.26 -3.68
N LYS A 150 9.71 -7.30 -4.79
CA LYS A 150 10.79 -8.28 -4.98
C LYS A 150 11.86 -8.14 -3.92
N LEU A 151 12.30 -6.92 -3.63
CA LEU A 151 13.30 -6.64 -2.61
C LEU A 151 12.85 -7.09 -1.21
N ILE A 152 11.61 -6.78 -0.82
CA ILE A 152 11.03 -7.29 0.44
C ILE A 152 11.04 -8.82 0.42
N SER A 153 10.58 -9.43 -0.68
CA SER A 153 10.50 -10.89 -0.75
C SER A 153 11.87 -11.55 -0.71
N ASP A 154 12.90 -10.96 -1.32
CA ASP A 154 14.23 -11.55 -1.40
C ASP A 154 14.97 -11.48 -0.07
N GLU A 155 14.99 -10.29 0.55
CA GLU A 155 15.84 -9.99 1.70
C GLU A 155 15.18 -10.22 3.07
N LYS A 156 13.85 -10.27 3.13
CA LYS A 156 13.14 -10.49 4.40
C LYS A 156 12.69 -11.94 4.58
N GLN A 157 12.21 -12.24 5.78
CA GLN A 157 11.56 -13.49 6.15
C GLN A 157 10.28 -13.15 6.91
N HIS A 158 9.30 -14.07 6.89
CA HIS A 158 8.10 -13.99 7.72
C HIS A 158 7.26 -12.71 7.54
N VAL A 159 7.34 -12.09 6.36
CA VAL A 159 6.45 -11.00 5.97
C VAL A 159 5.07 -11.54 5.56
N VAL A 160 4.01 -10.85 5.97
CA VAL A 160 2.63 -11.11 5.52
C VAL A 160 2.30 -10.20 4.34
N PHE A 161 1.89 -10.76 3.21
CA PHE A 161 1.42 -10.01 2.05
C PHE A 161 -0.10 -10.16 1.89
N MET A 162 -0.82 -9.05 1.94
CA MET A 162 -2.27 -9.00 1.71
C MET A 162 -2.55 -8.50 0.30
N LEU A 163 -3.02 -9.42 -0.56
CA LEU A 163 -3.23 -9.19 -1.98
C LEU A 163 -4.74 -9.19 -2.29
N TRP A 164 -5.33 -7.99 -2.28
CA TRP A 164 -6.77 -7.83 -2.45
C TRP A 164 -7.13 -7.45 -3.89
N GLY A 165 -7.75 -8.37 -4.60
CA GLY A 165 -8.12 -8.24 -6.01
C GLY A 165 -7.08 -8.78 -6.99
N ALA A 166 -7.52 -9.03 -8.22
CA ALA A 166 -6.73 -9.69 -9.25
C ALA A 166 -5.42 -8.95 -9.59
N TYR A 167 -5.44 -7.62 -9.55
CA TYR A 167 -4.24 -6.80 -9.83
C TYR A 167 -3.15 -7.03 -8.77
N ALA A 168 -3.50 -6.94 -7.49
CA ALA A 168 -2.56 -7.19 -6.39
C ALA A 168 -2.04 -8.63 -6.41
N GLN A 169 -2.91 -9.60 -6.72
CA GLN A 169 -2.53 -11.02 -6.85
C GLN A 169 -1.53 -11.25 -7.99
N LYS A 170 -1.76 -10.64 -9.16
CA LYS A 170 -0.83 -10.72 -10.29
C LYS A 170 0.54 -10.16 -9.92
N LYS A 171 0.56 -9.02 -9.22
CA LYS A 171 1.80 -8.37 -8.79
C LYS A 171 2.55 -9.18 -7.74
N GLY A 172 1.83 -9.82 -6.83
CA GLY A 172 2.40 -10.69 -5.80
C GLY A 172 2.91 -12.05 -6.30
N ALA A 173 2.81 -12.36 -7.60
CA ALA A 173 3.32 -13.62 -8.15
C ALA A 173 4.84 -13.80 -7.99
N VAL A 174 5.58 -12.71 -7.73
CA VAL A 174 7.03 -12.74 -7.47
C VAL A 174 7.39 -13.11 -6.02
N ILE A 175 6.41 -13.21 -5.12
CA ILE A 175 6.64 -13.44 -3.69
C ILE A 175 6.98 -14.92 -3.45
N ASP A 176 8.07 -15.18 -2.72
CA ASP A 176 8.41 -16.53 -2.28
C ASP A 176 7.51 -16.98 -1.10
N THR A 177 6.50 -17.79 -1.43
CA THR A 177 5.52 -18.33 -0.48
C THR A 177 6.10 -19.35 0.50
N LYS A 178 7.36 -19.78 0.33
CA LYS A 178 8.05 -20.61 1.34
C LYS A 178 8.60 -19.77 2.49
N LYS A 179 8.88 -18.48 2.24
CA LYS A 179 9.42 -17.52 3.22
C LYS A 179 8.34 -16.66 3.88
N HIS A 180 7.20 -16.51 3.22
CA HIS A 180 6.21 -15.48 3.52
C HIS A 180 4.79 -16.04 3.55
N LEU A 181 3.91 -15.39 4.31
CA LEU A 181 2.48 -15.65 4.24
C LEU A 181 1.86 -14.76 3.16
N VAL A 182 1.13 -15.36 2.22
CA VAL A 182 0.37 -14.62 1.21
C VAL A 182 -1.12 -14.86 1.43
N LEU A 183 -1.86 -13.79 1.73
CA LEU A 183 -3.29 -13.79 1.97
C LEU A 183 -4.01 -13.10 0.80
N THR A 184 -4.82 -13.85 0.07
CA THR A 184 -5.50 -13.36 -1.15
C THR A 184 -7.02 -13.30 -0.97
N SER A 185 -7.65 -12.23 -1.42
CA SER A 185 -9.10 -12.06 -1.40
C SER A 185 -9.57 -11.25 -2.61
N LYS A 186 -10.88 -11.14 -2.85
CA LYS A 186 -11.40 -10.13 -3.78
C LYS A 186 -11.10 -8.72 -3.23
N HIS A 187 -11.23 -7.71 -4.07
CA HIS A 187 -10.98 -6.32 -3.64
C HIS A 187 -12.09 -5.83 -2.66
N PRO A 188 -11.80 -4.99 -1.66
CA PRO A 188 -12.80 -4.45 -0.72
C PRO A 188 -13.81 -3.47 -1.34
N SER A 189 -13.71 -3.13 -2.63
CA SER A 189 -14.64 -2.18 -3.26
C SER A 189 -16.07 -2.72 -3.25
N PRO A 190 -17.09 -1.86 -3.16
CA PRO A 190 -18.49 -2.29 -3.14
C PRO A 190 -18.85 -3.19 -4.32
N MET A 191 -18.37 -2.84 -5.51
CA MET A 191 -18.60 -3.61 -6.72
C MET A 191 -18.06 -5.04 -6.62
N ALA A 192 -16.98 -5.31 -5.88
CA ALA A 192 -16.45 -6.66 -5.70
C ALA A 192 -17.05 -7.35 -4.47
N ALA A 193 -17.29 -6.61 -3.39
CA ALA A 193 -17.87 -7.10 -2.15
C ALA A 193 -19.34 -7.53 -2.30
N GLN A 194 -20.10 -6.87 -3.19
CA GLN A 194 -21.49 -7.24 -3.49
C GLN A 194 -21.64 -8.65 -4.07
N TRP A 195 -20.61 -9.19 -4.75
CA TRP A 195 -20.62 -10.55 -5.30
C TRP A 195 -19.90 -11.56 -4.40
N GLY A 196 -19.74 -11.24 -3.12
CA GLY A 196 -19.07 -12.07 -2.11
C GLY A 196 -17.55 -12.22 -2.32
N GLY A 197 -16.86 -12.66 -1.28
CA GLY A 197 -15.41 -12.96 -1.33
C GLY A 197 -14.48 -11.85 -0.85
N TRP A 198 -15.00 -10.73 -0.34
CA TRP A 198 -14.26 -9.83 0.56
C TRP A 198 -14.51 -10.21 2.02
N PHE A 199 -15.78 -10.18 2.46
CA PHE A 199 -16.13 -10.41 3.86
C PHE A 199 -15.91 -11.85 4.33
N GLY A 200 -15.53 -12.01 5.60
CA GLY A 200 -15.27 -13.29 6.25
C GLY A 200 -13.92 -13.91 5.92
N ASN A 201 -13.02 -13.14 5.30
CA ASN A 201 -11.69 -13.60 4.95
C ASN A 201 -10.76 -13.69 6.16
N LYS A 202 -11.01 -12.90 7.21
CA LYS A 202 -10.25 -12.89 8.47
C LYS A 202 -8.74 -12.69 8.30
N HIS A 203 -8.33 -11.87 7.34
CA HIS A 203 -6.90 -11.64 7.05
C HIS A 203 -6.18 -10.96 8.22
N PHE A 204 -6.85 -10.16 9.04
CA PHE A 204 -6.22 -9.40 10.11
C PHE A 204 -5.82 -10.29 11.30
N SER A 205 -6.70 -11.22 11.69
CA SER A 205 -6.38 -12.25 12.69
C SER A 205 -5.32 -13.23 12.19
N GLN A 206 -5.44 -13.72 10.95
CA GLN A 206 -4.43 -14.60 10.33
C GLN A 206 -3.05 -13.94 10.26
N ALA A 207 -2.97 -12.66 9.91
CA ALA A 207 -1.71 -11.93 9.90
C ALA A 207 -1.07 -11.88 11.29
N ASN A 208 -1.86 -11.54 12.32
CA ASN A 208 -1.37 -11.49 13.69
C ASN A 208 -0.96 -12.87 14.22
N GLU A 209 -1.71 -13.93 13.90
CA GLU A 209 -1.35 -15.31 14.25
C GLU A 209 -0.02 -15.73 13.60
N TYR A 210 0.19 -15.38 12.33
CA TYR A 210 1.43 -15.66 11.64
C TYR A 210 2.61 -14.87 12.21
N LEU A 211 2.44 -13.58 12.49
CA LEU A 211 3.47 -12.77 13.13
C LEU A 211 3.83 -13.35 14.51
N ARG A 212 2.83 -13.66 15.34
CA ARG A 212 3.02 -14.24 16.67
C ARG A 212 3.76 -15.58 16.62
N SER A 213 3.37 -16.47 15.71
CA SER A 213 4.01 -17.80 15.60
C SER A 213 5.47 -17.74 15.13
N ASN A 214 5.87 -16.65 14.47
CA ASN A 214 7.25 -16.38 14.06
C ASN A 214 7.99 -15.42 15.02
N GLY A 215 7.43 -15.13 16.21
CA GLY A 215 8.07 -14.29 17.22
C GLY A 215 8.14 -12.79 16.85
N LEU A 216 7.32 -12.35 15.89
CA LEU A 216 7.23 -10.96 15.46
C LEU A 216 6.12 -10.21 16.20
N PRO A 217 6.25 -8.87 16.39
CA PRO A 217 5.20 -8.07 17.00
C PRO A 217 3.91 -8.10 16.17
N GLU A 218 2.78 -8.34 16.82
CA GLU A 218 1.46 -8.21 16.20
C GLU A 218 1.16 -6.76 15.80
N VAL A 219 0.19 -6.57 14.91
CA VAL A 219 -0.33 -5.24 14.55
C VAL A 219 -1.57 -4.96 15.38
N ASN A 220 -1.63 -3.76 15.98
CA ASN A 220 -2.86 -3.24 16.57
C ASN A 220 -3.72 -2.60 15.46
N TRP A 221 -4.55 -3.45 14.84
CA TRP A 221 -5.46 -3.12 13.74
C TRP A 221 -6.52 -2.08 14.11
#